data_AF-A0A949IJT7-F1
#
_entry.id   AF-A0A949IJT7-F1
#
_cell.length_a   1.000
_cell.length_b   1.000
_cell.length_c   1.000
_cell.angle_alpha   90.00
_cell.angle_beta   90.00
_cell.angle_gamma   90.00
#
_symmetry.space_group_name_H-M   'P 1'
#
loop_
_entity.id
_entity.type
_entity.pdbx_description
1 polymer ?
#
loop_
_entity_poly.entity_id
_entity_poly.type
_entity_poly.pdbx_seq_one_letter_code
_entity_poly.pdbx_strand_id
1 'polypeptide(L)'
;MSLSSEPVISYLKDNFVCGTRDITNEPYCGLSGRHEVWGNAVNTTNGAGPHNIQIFVLNPDGTVLHCLPGYWNSEDLITELSFAQKVNGLYTSTMPEAEKKHRYVQMHLAHIKEHSSAMVSRSHMQGFDQAFEAKKKLATTDTIANLAAVKAALASGGHIPDSAFKTTDVIMHERVAKQPFMPYNQFDVVSFSDYGKTKYDKNEDYHNVYGRVDMQAARTAPELGINRNANPNAASSGAGGGQPLSYRDYLRRHGIKSR
;
A
#
# COMPACT_ATOMS: atom_id res chain seq x y z
N MET A 1 1.85 9.31 10.50
CA MET A 1 2.01 9.65 9.07
C MET A 1 0.78 9.27 8.25
N SER A 2 0.32 8.01 8.24
CA SER A 2 -1.09 7.70 7.90
C SER A 2 -1.95 7.65 9.16
N LEU A 3 -1.86 6.55 9.91
CA LEU A 3 -2.72 6.28 11.07
C LEU A 3 -2.15 6.77 12.41
N SER A 4 -0.91 7.27 12.40
CA SER A 4 -0.12 7.59 13.61
C SER A 4 0.12 9.09 13.84
N SER A 5 -0.68 9.95 13.23
CA SER A 5 -0.55 11.41 13.36
C SER A 5 -1.91 12.07 13.54
N GLU A 6 -1.96 13.17 14.29
CA GLU A 6 -3.07 14.11 14.17
C GLU A 6 -3.05 14.74 12.76
N PRO A 7 -4.23 15.06 12.18
CA PRO A 7 -5.57 14.96 12.77
C PRO A 7 -6.24 13.57 12.62
N VAL A 8 -5.57 12.59 12.02
CA VAL A 8 -6.17 11.27 11.71
C VAL A 8 -6.58 10.51 12.97
N ILE A 9 -5.74 10.54 14.02
CA ILE A 9 -6.03 9.83 15.28
C ILE A 9 -7.36 10.33 15.88
N SER A 10 -7.55 11.64 16.00
CA SER A 10 -8.81 12.20 16.51
C SER A 10 -9.98 11.84 15.60
N TYR A 11 -9.81 12.01 14.29
CA TYR A 11 -10.87 11.69 13.33
C TYR A 11 -11.32 10.22 13.41
N LEU A 12 -10.38 9.28 13.51
CA LEU A 12 -10.69 7.85 13.64
C LEU A 12 -11.44 7.55 14.94
N LYS A 13 -11.00 8.11 16.08
CA LYS A 13 -11.66 7.89 17.39
C LYS A 13 -13.12 8.35 17.39
N ASP A 14 -13.39 9.48 16.74
CA ASP A 14 -14.71 10.10 16.77
C ASP A 14 -15.70 9.45 15.79
N ASN A 15 -15.19 8.75 14.75
CA ASN A 15 -16.02 8.34 13.62
C ASN A 15 -16.01 6.82 13.33
N PHE A 16 -15.03 6.07 13.84
CA PHE A 16 -14.82 4.67 13.47
C PHE A 16 -14.45 3.77 14.65
N VAL A 17 -14.88 2.51 14.58
CA VAL A 17 -14.31 1.43 15.40
C VAL A 17 -13.14 0.84 14.63
N CYS A 18 -11.93 0.99 15.17
CA CYS A 18 -10.70 0.55 14.51
C CYS A 18 -10.27 -0.84 14.98
N GLY A 19 -9.84 -1.68 14.04
CA GLY A 19 -9.22 -2.97 14.29
C GLY A 19 -8.05 -3.22 13.35
N THR A 20 -7.24 -4.22 13.66
CA THR A 20 -6.12 -4.64 12.81
C THR A 20 -6.16 -6.15 12.60
N ARG A 21 -5.65 -6.60 11.45
CA ARG A 21 -5.46 -8.02 11.13
C ARG A 21 -4.08 -8.18 10.52
N ASP A 22 -3.35 -9.17 11.00
CA ASP A 22 -2.12 -9.61 10.35
C ASP A 22 -2.47 -10.36 9.06
N ILE A 23 -1.90 -9.91 7.95
CA ILE A 23 -2.06 -10.51 6.62
C ILE A 23 -0.86 -11.39 6.25
N THR A 24 0.06 -11.65 7.17
CA THR A 24 1.16 -12.59 6.95
C THR A 24 0.60 -13.93 6.52
N ASN A 25 1.15 -14.51 5.45
CA ASN A 25 0.68 -15.73 4.80
C ASN A 25 -0.59 -15.61 3.95
N GLU A 26 -1.17 -14.41 3.81
CA GLU A 26 -2.23 -14.19 2.82
C GLU A 26 -1.66 -14.12 1.39
N PRO A 27 -2.41 -14.59 0.37
CA PRO A 27 -1.95 -14.62 -1.02
C PRO A 27 -1.78 -13.23 -1.66
N TYR A 28 -2.11 -12.15 -0.96
CA TYR A 28 -1.89 -10.78 -1.40
C TYR A 28 -0.83 -10.05 -0.56
N CYS A 29 -0.24 -10.74 0.43
CA CYS A 29 0.82 -10.19 1.27
C CYS A 29 2.12 -10.00 0.49
N GLY A 30 2.72 -8.83 0.67
CA GLY A 30 4.00 -8.46 0.09
C GLY A 30 5.17 -9.04 0.87
N LEU A 31 6.38 -8.65 0.45
CA LEU A 31 7.60 -8.83 1.23
C LEU A 31 8.03 -7.45 1.73
N SER A 32 8.28 -7.32 3.03
CA SER A 32 8.77 -6.08 3.60
C SER A 32 9.98 -6.28 4.49
N GLY A 33 10.79 -5.23 4.64
CA GLY A 33 11.71 -5.14 5.77
C GLY A 33 10.93 -5.20 7.09
N ARG A 34 11.56 -5.72 8.13
CA ARG A 34 11.03 -5.58 9.48
C ARG A 34 11.22 -4.14 9.93
N HIS A 35 10.13 -3.51 10.36
CA HIS A 35 10.15 -2.17 10.96
C HIS A 35 10.02 -2.28 12.48
N GLU A 36 10.89 -1.59 13.20
CA GLU A 36 10.75 -1.46 14.65
C GLU A 36 9.60 -0.52 15.02
N VAL A 37 8.95 -0.75 16.17
CA VAL A 37 7.84 0.10 16.66
C VAL A 37 8.28 1.56 16.86
N TRP A 38 9.57 1.76 17.12
CA TRP A 38 10.21 3.06 17.30
C TRP A 38 11.00 3.52 16.06
N GLY A 39 10.84 2.81 14.95
CA GLY A 39 11.50 3.12 13.68
C GLY A 39 11.09 4.48 13.14
N ASN A 40 11.94 5.06 12.30
CA ASN A 40 11.65 6.33 11.66
C ASN A 40 10.61 6.12 10.56
N ALA A 41 9.47 6.81 10.66
CA ALA A 41 8.51 6.82 9.57
C ALA A 41 9.02 7.73 8.44
N VAL A 42 9.28 7.18 7.25
CA VAL A 42 9.72 7.97 6.08
C VAL A 42 8.52 8.40 5.23
N ASN A 43 8.44 9.71 4.94
CA ASN A 43 7.39 10.24 4.07
C ASN A 43 7.40 9.52 2.70
N THR A 44 6.22 9.19 2.20
CA THR A 44 6.05 8.40 0.97
C THR A 44 4.78 8.79 0.25
N THR A 45 4.60 8.26 -0.97
CA THR A 45 3.41 8.52 -1.78
C THR A 45 2.19 7.74 -1.28
N ASN A 46 1.00 8.25 -1.59
CA ASN A 46 -0.24 7.51 -1.38
C ASN A 46 -0.22 6.22 -2.22
N GLY A 47 -0.60 5.10 -1.61
CA GLY A 47 -0.51 3.79 -2.24
C GLY A 47 0.82 3.07 -2.07
N ALA A 48 1.82 3.67 -1.42
CA ALA A 48 3.11 3.00 -1.26
C ALA A 48 3.00 1.73 -0.41
N GLY A 49 3.54 0.62 -0.90
CA GLY A 49 3.46 -0.69 -0.23
C GLY A 49 2.04 -1.30 -0.26
N PRO A 50 1.39 -1.41 -1.43
CA PRO A 50 -0.01 -1.85 -1.54
C PRO A 50 -0.27 -3.25 -1.02
N HIS A 51 0.77 -4.09 -0.99
CA HIS A 51 0.73 -5.47 -0.51
C HIS A 51 1.03 -5.62 0.99
N ASN A 52 1.48 -4.55 1.66
CA ASN A 52 1.91 -4.60 3.06
C ASN A 52 0.86 -3.97 4.00
N ILE A 53 0.15 -2.96 3.53
CA ILE A 53 -0.91 -2.28 4.26
C ILE A 53 -2.12 -2.18 3.35
N GLN A 54 -3.30 -2.54 3.85
CA GLN A 54 -4.58 -2.23 3.21
C GLN A 54 -5.54 -1.75 4.29
N ILE A 55 -6.19 -0.61 4.05
CA ILE A 55 -7.17 -0.04 4.96
C ILE A 55 -8.55 -0.30 4.37
N PHE A 56 -9.38 -1.05 5.10
CA PHE A 56 -10.76 -1.32 4.73
C PHE A 56 -11.69 -0.50 5.61
N VAL A 57 -12.64 0.19 4.98
CA VAL A 57 -13.77 0.80 5.68
C VAL A 57 -14.99 -0.08 5.44
N LEU A 58 -15.52 -0.64 6.53
CA LEU A 58 -16.60 -1.63 6.49
C LEU A 58 -17.86 -1.06 7.15
N ASN A 59 -19.01 -1.45 6.63
CA ASN A 59 -20.26 -1.38 7.37
C ASN A 59 -20.27 -2.47 8.48
N PRO A 60 -21.04 -2.34 9.59
CA PRO A 60 -21.03 -3.33 10.67
C PRO A 60 -21.38 -4.77 10.27
N ASP A 61 -22.05 -4.98 9.14
CA ASP A 61 -22.33 -6.32 8.58
C ASP A 61 -21.15 -6.93 7.79
N GLY A 62 -20.01 -6.24 7.71
CA GLY A 62 -18.82 -6.70 7.00
C GLY A 62 -18.81 -6.35 5.51
N THR A 63 -19.75 -5.54 5.02
CA THR A 63 -19.74 -5.02 3.65
C THR A 63 -18.63 -3.99 3.47
N VAL A 64 -17.84 -4.14 2.41
CA VAL A 64 -16.81 -3.16 2.02
C VAL A 64 -17.48 -1.91 1.46
N LEU A 65 -17.24 -0.79 2.13
CA LEU A 65 -17.67 0.54 1.67
C LEU A 65 -16.55 1.22 0.90
N HIS A 66 -15.32 1.11 1.39
CA HIS A 66 -14.13 1.70 0.77
C HIS A 66 -12.88 0.88 1.08
N CYS A 67 -11.86 1.01 0.24
CA CYS A 67 -10.57 0.36 0.44
C CYS A 67 -9.43 1.25 -0.07
N LEU A 68 -8.36 1.35 0.70
CA LEU A 68 -7.18 2.16 0.40
C LEU A 68 -5.93 1.27 0.47
N PRO A 69 -5.11 1.19 -0.60
CA PRO A 69 -3.90 0.41 -0.59
C PRO A 69 -2.75 1.22 0.03
N GLY A 70 -1.84 0.54 0.71
CA GLY A 70 -0.59 1.10 1.18
C GLY A 70 -0.71 2.28 2.14
N TYR A 71 0.33 3.10 2.16
CA TYR A 71 0.41 4.34 2.92
C TYR A 71 -0.48 5.44 2.33
N TRP A 72 -1.02 6.31 3.19
CA TRP A 72 -1.71 7.54 2.81
C TRP A 72 -1.26 8.74 3.64
N ASN A 73 -1.14 9.92 3.02
CA ASN A 73 -0.96 11.17 3.74
C ASN A 73 -2.16 11.42 4.67
N SER A 74 -1.91 12.05 5.83
CA SER A 74 -2.95 12.27 6.85
C SER A 74 -4.17 13.05 6.36
N GLU A 75 -3.98 14.12 5.57
CA GLU A 75 -5.08 14.94 5.05
C GLU A 75 -5.88 14.19 3.98
N ASP A 76 -5.17 13.48 3.11
CA ASP A 76 -5.78 12.67 2.05
C ASP A 76 -6.57 11.51 2.65
N LEU A 77 -6.03 10.85 3.68
CA LEU A 77 -6.71 9.78 4.39
C LEU A 77 -8.02 10.26 5.02
N ILE A 78 -8.06 11.44 5.65
CA ILE A 78 -9.30 12.00 6.21
C ILE A 78 -10.32 12.27 5.10
N THR A 79 -9.87 12.79 3.95
CA THR A 79 -10.74 12.99 2.78
C THR A 79 -11.41 11.67 2.36
N GLU A 80 -10.62 10.61 2.22
CA GLU A 80 -11.11 9.29 1.83
C GLU A 80 -12.02 8.63 2.88
N LEU A 81 -11.70 8.78 4.17
CA LEU A 81 -12.54 8.26 5.26
C LEU A 81 -13.88 9.01 5.33
N SER A 82 -13.88 10.33 5.13
CA SER A 82 -15.10 11.15 5.04
C SER A 82 -15.95 10.73 3.84
N PHE A 83 -15.33 10.46 2.70
CA PHE A 83 -16.01 9.91 1.54
C PHE A 83 -16.66 8.55 1.86
N ALA A 84 -15.97 7.65 2.57
CA ALA A 84 -16.53 6.36 2.97
C ALA A 84 -17.77 6.50 3.87
N GLN A 85 -17.87 7.55 4.71
CA GLN A 85 -19.09 7.84 5.48
C GLN A 85 -20.27 8.22 4.57
N LYS A 86 -20.02 8.97 3.48
CA LYS A 86 -21.07 9.28 2.48
C LYS A 86 -21.53 8.00 1.78
N VAL A 87 -20.61 7.11 1.44
CA VAL A 87 -20.91 5.80 0.85
C VAL A 87 -21.74 4.93 1.83
N ASN A 88 -21.46 5.00 3.13
CA ASN A 88 -22.28 4.35 4.15
C ASN A 88 -23.72 4.88 4.17
N GLY A 89 -23.89 6.20 4.03
CA GLY A 89 -25.21 6.83 3.89
C GLY A 89 -25.99 6.29 2.68
N LEU A 90 -25.31 6.06 1.54
CA LEU A 90 -25.91 5.39 0.39
C LEU A 90 -26.28 3.93 0.71
N TYR A 91 -25.36 3.18 1.31
CA TYR A 91 -25.58 1.77 1.66
C TYR A 91 -26.81 1.56 2.56
N THR A 92 -26.95 2.41 3.57
CA THR A 92 -28.02 2.34 4.58
C THR A 92 -29.34 3.00 4.15
N SER A 93 -29.37 3.65 2.98
CA SER A 93 -30.59 4.28 2.47
C SER A 93 -31.71 3.27 2.17
N THR A 94 -32.93 3.75 1.95
CA THR A 94 -34.09 2.91 1.57
C THR A 94 -34.15 2.59 0.08
N MET A 95 -33.14 3.01 -0.69
CA MET A 95 -33.07 2.83 -2.14
C MET A 95 -32.97 1.35 -2.54
N PRO A 96 -33.51 0.94 -3.70
CA PRO A 96 -33.32 -0.40 -4.24
C PRO A 96 -31.83 -0.75 -4.40
N GLU A 97 -31.47 -2.00 -4.12
CA GLU A 97 -30.06 -2.45 -4.12
C GLU A 97 -29.36 -2.20 -5.48
N ALA A 98 -30.04 -2.46 -6.59
CA ALA A 98 -29.50 -2.23 -7.92
C ALA A 98 -29.15 -0.73 -8.14
N GLU A 99 -29.99 0.18 -7.66
CA GLU A 99 -29.73 1.61 -7.76
C GLU A 99 -28.60 2.05 -6.80
N LYS A 100 -28.55 1.49 -5.59
CA LYS A 100 -27.42 1.71 -4.68
C LYS A 100 -26.10 1.31 -5.32
N LYS A 101 -26.01 0.11 -5.91
CA LYS A 101 -24.81 -0.38 -6.59
C LYS A 101 -24.43 0.53 -7.77
N HIS A 102 -25.40 1.02 -8.54
CA HIS A 102 -25.14 1.97 -9.61
C HIS A 102 -24.58 3.30 -9.07
N ARG A 103 -25.19 3.86 -8.02
CA ARG A 103 -24.72 5.11 -7.41
C ARG A 103 -23.38 4.96 -6.71
N TYR A 104 -23.07 3.79 -6.15
CA TYR A 104 -21.76 3.48 -5.57
C TYR A 104 -20.66 3.68 -6.61
N VAL A 105 -20.82 3.06 -7.79
CA VAL A 105 -19.89 3.22 -8.91
C VAL A 105 -19.74 4.69 -9.29
N GLN A 106 -20.86 5.41 -9.44
CA GLN A 106 -20.84 6.83 -9.79
C GLN A 106 -20.14 7.69 -8.73
N MET A 107 -20.38 7.45 -7.45
CA MET A 107 -19.76 8.19 -6.35
C MET A 107 -18.25 8.03 -6.34
N HIS A 108 -17.73 6.80 -6.46
CA HIS A 108 -16.29 6.56 -6.52
C HIS A 108 -15.63 7.22 -7.73
N LEU A 109 -16.22 7.06 -8.92
CA LEU A 109 -15.66 7.65 -10.14
C LEU A 109 -15.78 9.18 -10.17
N ALA A 110 -16.81 9.75 -9.54
CA ALA A 110 -16.94 11.19 -9.38
C ALA A 110 -15.94 11.76 -8.37
N HIS A 111 -15.68 11.04 -7.27
CA HIS A 111 -14.79 11.51 -6.20
C HIS A 111 -13.35 11.73 -6.69
N ILE A 112 -12.89 10.93 -7.67
CA ILE A 112 -11.60 11.15 -8.37
C ILE A 112 -11.43 12.62 -8.81
N LYS A 113 -12.51 13.26 -9.29
CA LYS A 113 -12.48 14.64 -9.79
C LYS A 113 -12.50 15.70 -8.67
N GLU A 114 -12.82 15.29 -7.45
CA GLU A 114 -12.87 16.15 -6.27
C GLU A 114 -11.50 16.17 -5.54
N HIS A 115 -10.58 15.26 -5.89
CA HIS A 115 -9.25 15.22 -5.29
C HIS A 115 -8.46 16.50 -5.56
N SER A 116 -7.86 17.03 -4.49
CA SER A 116 -7.03 18.23 -4.60
C SER A 116 -5.78 17.96 -5.45
N SER A 117 -5.23 18.98 -6.11
CA SER A 117 -3.97 18.84 -6.84
C SER A 117 -2.82 18.37 -5.94
N ALA A 118 -2.86 18.68 -4.64
CA ALA A 118 -1.88 18.20 -3.67
C ALA A 118 -2.00 16.68 -3.42
N MET A 119 -3.22 16.18 -3.28
CA MET A 119 -3.51 14.74 -3.15
C MET A 119 -3.09 13.99 -4.40
N VAL A 120 -3.45 14.48 -5.58
CA VAL A 120 -3.07 13.87 -6.87
C VAL A 120 -1.53 13.83 -7.00
N SER A 121 -0.85 14.93 -6.66
CA SER A 121 0.62 15.00 -6.65
C SER A 121 1.25 13.98 -5.68
N ARG A 122 0.67 13.78 -4.49
CA ARG A 122 1.12 12.76 -3.53
C ARG A 122 0.77 11.33 -3.94
N SER A 123 -0.12 11.14 -4.91
CA SER A 123 -0.62 9.82 -5.33
C SER A 123 0.08 9.30 -6.59
N HIS A 124 1.19 9.89 -7.02
CA HIS A 124 1.98 9.30 -8.10
C HIS A 124 2.53 7.93 -7.68
N MET A 125 2.48 6.98 -8.62
CA MET A 125 3.12 5.69 -8.45
C MET A 125 4.64 5.88 -8.38
N GLN A 126 5.32 5.15 -7.49
CA GLN A 126 6.77 5.30 -7.35
C GLN A 126 7.48 4.76 -8.58
N GLY A 127 8.61 5.39 -8.95
CA GLY A 127 9.32 5.08 -10.20
C GLY A 127 9.74 3.61 -10.36
N PHE A 128 10.04 2.91 -9.26
CA PHE A 128 10.36 1.47 -9.33
C PHE A 128 9.13 0.59 -9.58
N ASP A 129 7.95 1.01 -9.16
CA ASP A 129 6.67 0.33 -9.42
C ASP A 129 6.23 0.59 -10.85
N GLN A 130 6.28 1.85 -11.29
CA GLN A 130 6.06 2.22 -12.70
C GLN A 130 6.95 1.40 -13.64
N ALA A 131 8.25 1.30 -13.33
CA ALA A 131 9.20 0.52 -14.12
C ALA A 131 8.88 -0.98 -14.08
N PHE A 132 8.37 -1.51 -12.96
CA PHE A 132 7.95 -2.91 -12.86
C PHE A 132 6.72 -3.17 -13.73
N GLU A 133 5.68 -2.35 -13.59
CA GLU A 133 4.46 -2.44 -14.38
C GLU A 133 4.75 -2.37 -15.88
N ALA A 134 5.53 -1.39 -16.32
CA ALA A 134 5.91 -1.23 -17.72
C ALA A 134 6.76 -2.37 -18.29
N LYS A 135 7.64 -2.98 -17.48
CA LYS A 135 8.56 -4.03 -17.96
C LYS A 135 8.02 -5.45 -17.80
N LYS A 136 7.15 -5.69 -16.83
CA LYS A 136 6.71 -7.04 -16.43
C LYS A 136 5.23 -7.28 -16.61
N LYS A 137 4.40 -6.23 -16.60
CA LYS A 137 2.93 -6.34 -16.62
C LYS A 137 2.27 -5.50 -17.72
N LEU A 138 3.03 -4.99 -18.70
CA LEU A 138 2.55 -4.08 -19.74
C LEU A 138 1.26 -4.52 -20.44
N ALA A 139 1.09 -5.83 -20.65
CA ALA A 139 -0.06 -6.40 -21.36
C ALA A 139 -1.32 -6.56 -20.47
N THR A 140 -1.18 -6.53 -19.16
CA THR A 140 -2.24 -6.91 -18.21
C THR A 140 -2.55 -5.85 -17.17
N THR A 141 -1.69 -4.85 -17.01
CA THR A 141 -1.85 -3.82 -15.98
C THR A 141 -2.93 -2.80 -16.34
N ASP A 142 -3.73 -2.40 -15.36
CA ASP A 142 -4.72 -1.32 -15.47
C ASP A 142 -4.18 0.02 -14.96
N THR A 143 -2.90 0.07 -14.58
CA THR A 143 -2.21 1.23 -14.00
C THR A 143 -1.68 2.22 -15.05
N ILE A 144 -1.70 1.85 -16.33
CA ILE A 144 -1.19 2.67 -17.43
C ILE A 144 -2.31 3.58 -17.96
N ALA A 145 -2.06 4.88 -17.95
CA ALA A 145 -2.94 5.90 -18.52
C ALA A 145 -2.66 6.14 -20.01
N ASN A 146 -1.39 6.04 -20.44
CA ASN A 146 -0.98 6.25 -21.83
C ASN A 146 0.00 5.16 -22.31
N LEU A 147 -0.57 4.09 -22.88
CA LEU A 147 0.21 2.95 -23.37
C LEU A 147 1.17 3.32 -24.51
N ALA A 148 0.81 4.29 -25.35
CA ALA A 148 1.67 4.74 -26.45
C ALA A 148 2.94 5.41 -25.91
N ALA A 149 2.82 6.26 -24.89
CA ALA A 149 3.95 6.90 -24.23
C ALA A 149 4.88 5.87 -23.57
N VAL A 150 4.32 4.87 -22.86
CA VAL A 150 5.13 3.78 -22.28
C VAL A 150 5.89 3.01 -23.35
N LYS A 151 5.21 2.60 -24.44
CA LYS A 151 5.85 1.86 -25.54
C LYS A 151 6.94 2.65 -26.23
N ALA A 152 6.72 3.95 -26.47
CA ALA A 152 7.71 4.82 -27.10
C ALA A 152 8.96 4.99 -26.22
N ALA A 153 8.78 5.20 -24.91
CA ALA A 153 9.90 5.31 -23.98
C ALA A 153 10.69 3.98 -23.86
N LEU A 154 9.99 2.84 -23.81
CA LEU A 154 10.66 1.53 -23.78
C LEU A 154 11.45 1.26 -25.07
N ALA A 155 10.91 1.63 -26.24
CA ALA A 155 11.58 1.44 -27.52
C ALA A 155 12.85 2.30 -27.67
N SER A 156 12.85 3.51 -27.11
CA SER A 156 14.00 4.42 -27.14
C SER A 156 14.99 4.19 -25.99
N GLY A 157 14.68 3.31 -25.04
CA GLY A 157 15.44 3.16 -23.79
C GLY A 157 15.36 4.39 -22.88
N GLY A 158 14.41 5.28 -23.13
CA GLY A 158 14.22 6.54 -22.41
C GLY A 158 13.48 6.40 -21.09
N HIS A 159 13.41 7.51 -20.36
CA HIS A 159 12.58 7.62 -19.16
C HIS A 159 11.10 7.62 -19.54
N ILE A 160 10.30 6.79 -18.86
CA ILE A 160 8.85 6.76 -19.03
C ILE A 160 8.29 7.93 -18.23
N PRO A 161 7.52 8.86 -18.83
CA PRO A 161 6.98 10.00 -18.11
C PRO A 161 5.94 9.54 -17.06
N ASP A 162 5.92 10.18 -15.90
CA ASP A 162 4.97 9.86 -14.82
C ASP A 162 3.51 9.93 -15.30
N SER A 163 3.20 10.87 -16.21
CA SER A 163 1.86 11.04 -16.80
C SER A 163 1.41 9.86 -17.69
N ALA A 164 2.31 8.91 -17.99
CA ALA A 164 1.93 7.67 -18.66
C ALA A 164 1.23 6.68 -17.73
N PHE A 165 1.28 6.91 -16.42
CA PHE A 165 0.62 6.10 -15.40
C PHE A 165 -0.55 6.84 -14.76
N LYS A 166 -1.56 6.08 -14.34
CA LYS A 166 -2.60 6.59 -13.45
C LYS A 166 -1.99 6.81 -12.07
N THR A 167 -2.50 7.81 -11.36
CA THR A 167 -2.20 7.99 -9.95
C THR A 167 -2.95 6.95 -9.11
N THR A 168 -2.42 6.61 -7.94
CA THR A 168 -2.99 5.60 -7.03
C THR A 168 -4.43 5.92 -6.66
N ASP A 169 -4.76 7.19 -6.44
CA ASP A 169 -6.12 7.62 -6.11
C ASP A 169 -7.11 7.32 -7.24
N VAL A 170 -6.68 7.38 -8.51
CA VAL A 170 -7.50 6.93 -9.64
C VAL A 170 -7.62 5.40 -9.62
N ILE A 171 -6.49 4.69 -9.51
CA ILE A 171 -6.44 3.22 -9.56
C ILE A 171 -7.35 2.59 -8.49
N MET A 172 -7.26 3.07 -7.25
CA MET A 172 -8.03 2.50 -6.15
C MET A 172 -9.54 2.72 -6.32
N HIS A 173 -9.98 3.91 -6.75
CA HIS A 173 -11.41 4.17 -6.96
C HIS A 173 -11.97 3.38 -8.13
N GLU A 174 -11.23 3.28 -9.23
CA GLU A 174 -11.62 2.43 -10.36
C GLU A 174 -11.73 0.96 -9.98
N ARG A 175 -10.85 0.45 -9.10
CA ARG A 175 -10.86 -0.95 -8.64
C ARG A 175 -11.97 -1.21 -7.63
N VAL A 176 -12.21 -0.30 -6.68
CA VAL A 176 -13.30 -0.41 -5.72
C VAL A 176 -14.66 -0.31 -6.41
N ALA A 177 -14.80 0.58 -7.40
CA ALA A 177 -16.03 0.73 -8.17
C ALA A 177 -16.44 -0.56 -8.92
N LYS A 178 -15.51 -1.46 -9.23
CA LYS A 178 -15.83 -2.77 -9.85
C LYS A 178 -16.46 -3.77 -8.85
N GLN A 179 -16.44 -3.48 -7.55
CA GLN A 179 -16.84 -4.40 -6.48
C GLN A 179 -17.88 -3.77 -5.53
N PRO A 180 -19.04 -3.31 -6.04
CA PRO A 180 -19.98 -2.51 -5.26
C PRO A 180 -20.63 -3.32 -4.13
N PHE A 181 -20.45 -2.86 -2.90
CA PHE A 181 -21.01 -3.46 -1.68
C PHE A 181 -20.74 -4.96 -1.54
N MET A 182 -19.51 -5.37 -1.84
CA MET A 182 -19.08 -6.76 -1.61
C MET A 182 -18.83 -7.02 -0.13
N PRO A 183 -19.29 -8.16 0.42
CA PRO A 183 -18.81 -8.65 1.71
C PRO A 183 -17.29 -8.79 1.71
N TYR A 184 -16.63 -8.46 2.81
CA TYR A 184 -15.17 -8.48 2.91
C TYR A 184 -14.54 -9.84 2.53
N ASN A 185 -15.19 -10.96 2.87
CA ASN A 185 -14.72 -12.30 2.52
C ASN A 185 -14.89 -12.67 1.03
N GLN A 186 -15.61 -11.86 0.26
CA GLN A 186 -15.80 -12.03 -1.19
C GLN A 186 -15.08 -10.94 -1.99
N PHE A 187 -14.56 -9.91 -1.32
CA PHE A 187 -13.82 -8.84 -1.95
C PHE A 187 -12.46 -9.38 -2.48
N ASP A 188 -12.17 -9.11 -3.75
CA ASP A 188 -10.93 -9.50 -4.40
C ASP A 188 -9.78 -8.56 -3.99
N VAL A 189 -9.22 -8.83 -2.81
CA VAL A 189 -8.06 -8.10 -2.26
C VAL A 189 -6.82 -8.28 -3.14
N VAL A 190 -6.67 -9.43 -3.79
CA VAL A 190 -5.54 -9.75 -4.65
C VAL A 190 -5.53 -8.79 -5.83
N SER A 191 -6.60 -8.74 -6.62
CA SER A 191 -6.69 -7.81 -7.75
C SER A 191 -6.70 -6.36 -7.31
N PHE A 192 -7.27 -6.04 -6.15
CA PHE A 192 -7.30 -4.67 -5.64
C PHE A 192 -5.90 -4.13 -5.31
N SER A 193 -5.06 -4.93 -4.67
CA SER A 193 -3.71 -4.53 -4.23
C SER A 193 -2.61 -4.78 -5.27
N ASP A 194 -2.91 -5.51 -6.35
CA ASP A 194 -1.90 -5.92 -7.34
C ASP A 194 -1.45 -4.78 -8.25
N TYR A 195 -0.49 -4.00 -7.78
CA TYR A 195 0.35 -3.15 -8.61
C TYR A 195 1.73 -2.97 -8.00
N GLY A 196 2.70 -2.65 -8.84
CA GLY A 196 4.08 -2.47 -8.45
C GLY A 196 4.73 -3.78 -8.04
N LYS A 197 5.82 -3.67 -7.29
CA LYS A 197 6.60 -4.82 -6.84
C LYS A 197 6.01 -5.41 -5.56
N THR A 198 6.07 -6.73 -5.45
CA THR A 198 5.72 -7.45 -4.21
C THR A 198 6.68 -7.13 -3.07
N LYS A 199 7.99 -6.97 -3.35
CA LYS A 199 8.98 -6.60 -2.33
C LYS A 199 9.08 -5.10 -2.19
N TYR A 200 8.88 -4.62 -0.98
CA TYR A 200 8.96 -3.24 -0.58
C TYR A 200 9.84 -3.11 0.66
N ASP A 201 11.09 -2.70 0.46
CA ASP A 201 12.01 -2.42 1.57
C ASP A 201 12.80 -1.14 1.25
N LYS A 202 12.62 -0.13 2.10
CA LYS A 202 13.32 1.14 2.02
C LYS A 202 14.58 1.16 2.90
N ASN A 203 14.86 0.07 3.61
CA ASN A 203 15.97 -0.08 4.54
C ASN A 203 16.03 1.06 5.59
N GLU A 204 14.86 1.52 6.03
CA GLU A 204 14.72 2.75 6.81
C GLU A 204 15.46 2.67 8.16
N ASP A 205 15.43 1.49 8.77
CA ASP A 205 16.10 1.19 10.04
C ASP A 205 17.63 1.03 9.89
N TYR A 206 18.14 1.03 8.66
CA TYR A 206 19.57 0.95 8.34
C TYR A 206 20.13 2.28 7.85
N HIS A 207 19.37 3.37 7.94
CA HIS A 207 19.90 4.71 7.74
C HIS A 207 20.82 5.10 8.90
N ASN A 208 22.03 5.55 8.57
CA ASN A 208 22.91 6.19 9.53
C ASN A 208 22.50 7.66 9.78
N VAL A 209 23.20 8.32 10.69
CA VAL A 209 22.96 9.74 11.06
C VAL A 209 23.10 10.73 9.89
N TYR A 210 23.67 10.30 8.77
CA TYR A 210 23.82 11.09 7.54
C TYR A 210 22.76 10.73 6.48
N GLY A 211 21.76 9.92 6.83
CA GLY A 211 20.71 9.46 5.92
C GLY A 211 21.18 8.46 4.87
N ARG A 212 22.36 7.85 5.01
CA ARG A 212 22.85 6.81 4.09
C ARG A 212 22.50 5.43 4.64
N VAL A 213 22.02 4.54 3.76
CA VAL A 213 21.72 3.15 4.10
C VAL A 213 23.02 2.34 4.25
N ASP A 214 23.17 1.62 5.35
CA ASP A 214 24.12 0.52 5.46
C ASP A 214 23.62 -0.68 4.63
N MET A 215 24.06 -0.74 3.37
CA MET A 215 23.64 -1.77 2.42
C MET A 215 24.07 -3.19 2.84
N GLN A 216 25.12 -3.32 3.63
CA GLN A 216 25.60 -4.63 4.07
C GLN A 216 24.67 -5.18 5.17
N ALA A 217 24.33 -4.35 6.15
CA ALA A 217 23.38 -4.70 7.20
C ALA A 217 21.98 -4.97 6.61
N ALA A 218 21.49 -4.07 5.75
CA ALA A 218 20.20 -4.16 5.09
C ALA A 218 20.05 -5.47 4.28
N ARG A 219 21.10 -5.91 3.58
CA ARG A 219 21.05 -7.15 2.78
C ARG A 219 20.83 -8.41 3.62
N THR A 220 21.27 -8.40 4.88
CA THR A 220 21.16 -9.53 5.81
C THR A 220 19.96 -9.41 6.75
N ALA A 221 19.16 -8.35 6.59
CA ALA A 221 17.99 -8.09 7.42
C ALA A 221 16.95 -9.21 7.29
N PRO A 222 16.28 -9.60 8.39
CA PRO A 222 15.12 -10.47 8.30
C PRO A 222 13.97 -9.76 7.57
N GLU A 223 13.39 -10.44 6.58
CA GLU A 223 12.20 -10.01 5.86
C GLU A 223 10.93 -10.58 6.51
N LEU A 224 9.81 -9.88 6.36
CA LEU A 224 8.47 -10.34 6.71
C LEU A 224 7.64 -10.59 5.44
N GLY A 225 6.69 -11.52 5.49
CA GLY A 225 5.78 -11.83 4.39
C GLY A 225 6.05 -13.17 3.68
N ILE A 226 5.42 -13.40 2.53
CA ILE A 226 5.56 -14.65 1.78
C ILE A 226 6.66 -14.55 0.73
N ASN A 227 7.77 -15.26 0.94
CA ASN A 227 8.79 -15.41 -0.09
C ASN A 227 8.37 -16.51 -1.08
N ARG A 228 7.65 -16.12 -2.15
CA ARG A 228 7.23 -17.06 -3.22
C ARG A 228 8.38 -17.66 -4.02
N ASN A 229 9.60 -17.13 -3.87
CA ASN A 229 10.82 -17.66 -4.48
C ASN A 229 11.67 -18.48 -3.49
N ALA A 230 11.20 -18.71 -2.26
CA ALA A 230 11.82 -19.67 -1.37
C ALA A 230 11.64 -21.06 -1.99
N ASN A 231 12.73 -21.59 -2.54
CA ASN A 231 12.77 -22.96 -3.03
C ASN A 231 12.26 -23.89 -1.90
N PRO A 232 11.20 -24.69 -2.09
CA PRO A 232 10.69 -25.58 -1.03
C PRO A 232 11.72 -26.63 -0.61
N ASN A 233 12.76 -26.84 -1.42
CA ASN A 233 13.92 -27.69 -1.11
C ASN A 233 15.07 -26.97 -0.38
N ALA A 234 14.93 -25.69 -0.01
CA ALA A 234 15.92 -24.97 0.81
C ALA A 234 15.73 -25.20 2.33
N ALA A 235 14.82 -26.11 2.72
CA ALA A 235 14.89 -26.73 4.04
C ALA A 235 16.00 -27.78 4.01
N SER A 236 17.11 -27.53 4.74
CA SER A 236 18.19 -28.47 5.14
C SER A 236 19.64 -28.23 4.66
N SER A 237 20.07 -27.01 4.37
CA SER A 237 21.51 -26.72 4.29
C SER A 237 21.89 -25.38 4.91
N GLY A 238 21.88 -25.35 6.24
CA GLY A 238 22.30 -24.20 7.04
C GLY A 238 22.45 -24.51 8.53
N ALA A 239 22.78 -25.76 8.87
CA ALA A 239 23.35 -26.08 10.18
C ALA A 239 24.79 -25.54 10.21
N GLY A 240 24.91 -24.22 10.33
CA GLY A 240 26.15 -23.48 10.57
C GLY A 240 25.87 -22.52 11.70
N GLY A 241 26.34 -22.83 12.90
CA GLY A 241 26.03 -22.16 14.16
C GLY A 241 26.51 -20.71 14.24
N GLY A 242 25.86 -19.81 13.51
CA GLY A 242 25.84 -18.39 13.81
C GLY A 242 24.62 -18.11 14.68
N GLN A 243 24.81 -17.99 15.99
CA GLN A 243 23.79 -17.43 16.88
C GLN A 243 23.26 -16.12 16.26
N PRO A 244 21.93 -15.90 16.19
CA PRO A 244 21.40 -14.61 15.76
C PRO A 244 22.00 -13.54 16.67
N LEU A 245 22.75 -12.61 16.09
CA LEU A 245 23.36 -11.52 16.84
C LEU A 245 22.23 -10.75 17.51
N SER A 246 22.21 -10.77 18.83
CA SER A 246 21.14 -10.17 19.60
C SER A 246 21.11 -8.66 19.34
N TYR A 247 19.93 -8.04 19.46
CA TYR A 247 19.74 -6.59 19.43
C TYR A 247 20.79 -5.82 20.25
N ARG A 248 21.20 -6.39 21.39
CA ARG A 248 22.25 -5.84 22.26
C ARG A 248 23.64 -5.83 21.61
N ASP A 249 23.95 -6.76 20.72
CA ASP A 249 25.24 -6.85 20.04
C ASP A 249 25.35 -5.87 18.87
N TYR A 250 24.22 -5.50 18.27
CA TYR A 250 24.15 -4.43 17.26
C TYR A 250 24.33 -3.06 17.91
N LEU A 251 23.51 -2.75 18.93
CA LEU A 251 23.59 -1.47 19.64
C LEU A 251 24.99 -1.20 20.22
N ARG A 252 25.61 -2.23 20.81
CA ARG A 252 26.95 -2.16 21.40
C ARG A 252 28.05 -1.88 20.37
N ARG A 253 27.95 -2.47 19.17
CA ARG A 253 28.93 -2.25 18.08
C ARG A 253 28.86 -0.84 17.49
N HIS A 254 27.72 -0.18 17.61
CA HIS A 254 27.50 1.16 17.05
C HIS A 254 27.44 2.26 18.12
N GLY A 255 27.85 1.97 19.37
CA GLY A 255 27.92 2.97 20.44
C GLY A 255 26.55 3.50 20.89
N ILE A 256 25.47 2.82 20.51
CA ILE A 256 24.11 3.22 20.84
C ILE A 256 23.78 2.66 22.23
N LYS A 257 23.61 3.54 23.22
CA LYS A 257 23.27 3.13 24.59
C LYS A 257 21.79 2.72 24.64
N SER A 258 21.51 1.45 24.95
CA SER A 258 20.17 1.01 25.33
C SER A 258 19.80 1.63 26.69
N ARG A 259 18.65 2.30 26.78
CA ARG A 259 18.03 2.68 28.07
C ARG A 259 17.23 1.52 28.63
#